data_AF-A0AAW9B8F2-F1
#
_entry.id   AF-A0AAW9B8F2-F1
#
_cell.length_a   1.000
_cell.length_b   1.000
_cell.length_c   1.000
_cell.angle_alpha   90.00
_cell.angle_beta   90.00
_cell.angle_gamma   90.00
#
_symmetry.space_group_name_H-M   'P 1'
#
loop_
_entity.id
_entity.type
_entity.pdbx_description
1 polymer ?
#
loop_
_entity_poly.entity_id
_entity_poly.type
_entity_poly.pdbx_seq_one_letter_code
_entity_poly.pdbx_strand_id
1 'polypeptide(L)'
;TLYLRDGSELIVLTKAAQKFTVREVIDLTQGDKKHSVRTIDLLAGAYSLLVTHNDGRVSQWFDTLQNDKRTLTHIRDFKLASELKYLLPDSHRKGFYSFYTNGTLQSHYTTSEKLVLFKRAYKQAPAMAAMSNNERYLITWNDDSLKVAEVDNSYPEVSLSSLWQKVWYEGYPEPEFVWQSTSASDNFEAKFSLVPIAFGTIKAAMFAMLFSVPLAVLGAIYTAYFMSPRMRRVVKPSIELMEALPTVIIGFLAGLWFAPIVEDHLITVVVM
;
A
#
# COMPACT_ATOMS: atom_id res chain seq x y z
N THR A 1 -8.31 4.16 -21.10
CA THR A 1 -9.57 4.83 -20.75
C THR A 1 -9.42 6.31 -21.03
N LEU A 2 -10.48 6.99 -21.49
CA LEU A 2 -10.51 8.45 -21.61
C LEU A 2 -11.54 9.00 -20.63
N TYR A 3 -11.22 10.15 -20.06
CA TYR A 3 -12.07 10.87 -19.13
C TYR A 3 -12.44 12.21 -19.76
N LEU A 4 -13.74 12.50 -19.84
CA LEU A 4 -14.26 13.79 -20.28
C LEU A 4 -15.19 14.31 -19.19
N ARG A 5 -14.93 15.52 -18.69
CA ARG A 5 -15.79 16.16 -17.70
C ARG A 5 -16.68 17.19 -18.36
N ASP A 6 -17.97 17.15 -18.04
CA ASP A 6 -18.93 18.20 -18.34
C ASP A 6 -19.59 18.67 -17.04
N GLY A 7 -19.23 19.88 -16.59
CA GLY A 7 -19.63 20.38 -15.26
C GLY A 7 -19.18 19.45 -14.13
N SER A 8 -20.17 18.81 -13.48
CA SER A 8 -19.95 17.82 -12.41
C SER A 8 -20.14 16.36 -12.86
N GLU A 9 -20.46 16.13 -14.13
CA GLU A 9 -20.56 14.79 -14.69
C GLU A 9 -19.22 14.37 -15.31
N LEU A 10 -18.87 13.10 -15.14
CA LEU A 10 -17.71 12.49 -15.75
C LEU A 10 -18.15 11.40 -16.72
N ILE A 11 -17.84 11.60 -17.99
CA ILE A 11 -18.05 10.62 -19.05
C ILE A 11 -16.78 9.81 -19.19
N VAL A 12 -16.89 8.49 -18.95
CA VAL A 12 -15.77 7.57 -19.09
C VAL A 12 -15.90 6.80 -20.39
N LEU A 13 -14.91 6.91 -21.27
CA LEU A 13 -14.88 6.17 -22.53
C LEU A 13 -13.83 5.06 -22.46
N THR A 14 -14.22 3.89 -22.94
CA THR A 14 -13.31 2.76 -23.15
C THR A 14 -13.14 2.47 -24.63
N LYS A 15 -11.97 1.95 -25.01
CA LYS A 15 -11.69 1.55 -26.38
C LYS A 15 -12.13 0.10 -26.57
N ALA A 16 -13.10 -0.14 -27.44
CA ALA A 16 -13.53 -1.46 -27.88
C ALA A 16 -13.15 -1.64 -29.35
N ALA A 17 -12.21 -2.54 -29.63
CA ALA A 17 -11.59 -2.71 -30.94
C ALA A 17 -11.02 -1.40 -31.50
N GLN A 18 -11.68 -0.78 -32.49
CA GLN A 18 -11.24 0.46 -33.15
C GLN A 18 -12.14 1.67 -32.83
N LYS A 19 -13.11 1.54 -31.91
CA LYS A 19 -14.03 2.62 -31.54
C LYS A 19 -13.98 2.88 -30.04
N PHE A 20 -14.18 4.14 -29.67
CA PHE A 20 -14.43 4.50 -28.28
C PHE A 20 -15.94 4.45 -28.02
N THR A 21 -16.32 3.81 -26.93
CA THR A 21 -17.71 3.73 -26.46
C THR A 21 -17.79 4.30 -25.06
N VAL A 22 -18.87 5.01 -24.76
CA VAL A 22 -19.17 5.45 -23.39
C VAL A 22 -19.37 4.20 -22.54
N ARG A 23 -18.54 4.02 -21.53
CA ARG A 23 -18.64 2.93 -20.55
C ARG A 23 -19.68 3.30 -19.49
N GLU A 24 -19.57 4.50 -18.95
CA GLU A 24 -20.41 5.01 -17.86
C GLU A 24 -20.36 6.54 -17.82
N VAL A 25 -21.39 7.13 -17.23
CA VAL A 25 -21.46 8.55 -16.89
C VAL A 25 -21.71 8.65 -15.39
N ILE A 26 -20.88 9.42 -14.70
CA ILE A 26 -20.82 9.42 -13.23
C ILE A 26 -21.07 10.82 -12.74
N ASP A 27 -22.00 10.95 -11.80
CA ASP A 27 -22.18 12.18 -11.02
C ASP A 27 -21.09 12.27 -9.94
N LEU A 28 -20.11 13.15 -10.16
CA LEU A 28 -19.01 13.37 -9.23
C LEU A 28 -19.47 14.10 -7.96
N THR A 29 -20.67 14.70 -7.92
CA THR A 29 -21.18 15.34 -6.69
C THR A 29 -21.68 14.35 -5.65
N GLN A 30 -21.81 13.08 -6.02
CA GLN A 30 -22.39 12.02 -5.18
C GLN A 30 -23.80 12.40 -4.67
N GLY A 31 -24.56 13.15 -5.46
CA GLY A 31 -25.90 13.63 -5.11
C GLY A 31 -25.97 14.89 -4.24
N ASP A 32 -24.84 15.46 -3.79
CA ASP A 32 -24.82 16.72 -3.03
C ASP A 32 -24.25 17.87 -3.86
N LYS A 33 -25.13 18.79 -4.25
CA LYS A 33 -24.81 19.97 -5.08
C LYS A 33 -23.72 20.87 -4.47
N LYS A 34 -23.46 20.80 -3.16
CA LYS A 34 -22.35 21.53 -2.52
C LYS A 34 -20.99 21.05 -3.01
N HIS A 35 -20.86 19.77 -3.39
CA HIS A 35 -19.66 19.17 -3.96
C HIS A 35 -19.52 19.42 -5.47
N SER A 36 -19.91 20.60 -5.95
CA SER A 36 -19.72 20.95 -7.37
C SER A 36 -18.24 20.87 -7.76
N VAL A 37 -17.97 20.27 -8.93
CA VAL A 37 -16.59 19.97 -9.36
C VAL A 37 -15.91 21.20 -9.94
N ARG A 38 -14.73 21.50 -9.43
CA ARG A 38 -13.86 22.57 -9.91
C ARG A 38 -12.94 22.08 -11.02
N THR A 39 -12.16 21.04 -10.74
CA THR A 39 -11.18 20.45 -11.65
C THR A 39 -11.02 18.95 -11.42
N ILE A 40 -10.47 18.28 -12.42
CA ILE A 40 -10.05 16.88 -12.34
C ILE A 40 -8.59 16.75 -12.75
N ASP A 41 -7.87 15.89 -12.05
CA ASP A 41 -6.44 15.68 -12.24
C ASP A 41 -6.13 14.18 -12.18
N LEU A 42 -5.27 13.68 -13.06
CA LEU A 42 -4.86 12.27 -13.03
C LEU A 42 -3.60 12.12 -12.18
N LEU A 43 -3.55 11.06 -11.38
CA LEU A 43 -2.31 10.65 -10.71
C LEU A 43 -1.39 9.88 -11.66
N ALA A 44 -0.15 9.65 -11.22
CA ALA A 44 0.82 8.82 -11.93
C ALA A 44 0.22 7.50 -12.43
N GLY A 45 0.45 7.18 -13.70
CA GLY A 45 -0.12 6.00 -14.37
C GLY A 45 -1.57 6.14 -14.85
N ALA A 46 -2.25 7.25 -14.54
CA ALA A 46 -3.62 7.56 -14.98
C ALA A 46 -4.70 6.50 -14.61
N TYR A 47 -4.42 5.69 -13.58
CA TYR A 47 -5.39 4.73 -13.01
C TYR A 47 -6.30 5.39 -11.97
N SER A 48 -5.79 6.41 -11.27
CA SER A 48 -6.53 7.22 -10.30
C SER A 48 -6.81 8.62 -10.83
N LEU A 49 -8.02 9.09 -10.55
CA LEU A 49 -8.53 10.43 -10.81
C LEU A 49 -8.73 11.15 -9.47
N LEU A 50 -8.16 12.33 -9.34
CA LEU A 50 -8.49 13.29 -8.29
C LEU A 50 -9.56 14.24 -8.80
N VAL A 51 -10.57 14.48 -7.97
CA VAL A 51 -11.64 15.43 -8.23
C VAL A 51 -11.57 16.49 -7.17
N THR A 52 -11.29 17.73 -7.56
CA THR A 52 -11.31 18.87 -6.64
C THR A 52 -12.68 19.51 -6.67
N HIS A 53 -13.31 19.65 -5.52
CA HIS A 53 -14.63 20.24 -5.35
C HIS A 53 -14.51 21.70 -4.88
N ASN A 54 -15.56 22.50 -5.11
CA ASN A 54 -15.59 23.92 -4.76
C ASN A 54 -15.64 24.19 -3.24
N ASP A 55 -15.99 23.19 -2.44
CA ASP A 55 -16.02 23.25 -0.97
C ASP A 55 -14.66 22.93 -0.30
N GLY A 56 -13.62 22.64 -1.10
CA GLY A 56 -12.29 22.27 -0.62
C GLY A 56 -12.10 20.77 -0.40
N ARG A 57 -13.11 19.93 -0.68
CA ARG A 57 -12.94 18.47 -0.72
C ARG A 57 -12.13 18.07 -1.95
N VAL A 58 -11.25 17.09 -1.80
CA VAL A 58 -10.63 16.38 -2.92
C VAL A 58 -10.99 14.92 -2.79
N SER A 59 -11.66 14.35 -3.77
CA SER A 59 -12.01 12.92 -3.77
C SER A 59 -11.13 12.15 -4.76
N GLN A 60 -10.78 10.92 -4.41
CA GLN A 60 -10.04 10.02 -5.30
C GLN A 60 -10.95 8.92 -5.82
N TRP A 61 -10.83 8.67 -7.11
CA TRP A 61 -11.60 7.68 -7.84
C TRP A 61 -10.67 6.81 -8.67
N PHE A 62 -10.91 5.49 -8.70
CA PHE A 62 -10.24 4.59 -9.64
C PHE A 62 -11.15 3.43 -10.02
N ASP A 63 -10.79 2.72 -11.08
CA ASP A 63 -11.53 1.55 -11.54
C ASP A 63 -11.40 0.40 -10.54
N THR A 64 -12.52 -0.10 -10.03
CA THR A 64 -12.58 -1.34 -9.25
C THR A 64 -13.33 -2.40 -10.03
N LEU A 65 -13.06 -3.68 -9.75
CA LEU A 65 -13.79 -4.79 -10.34
C LEU A 65 -15.01 -5.11 -9.47
N GLN A 66 -16.20 -4.79 -9.95
CA GLN A 66 -17.47 -5.10 -9.28
C GLN A 66 -18.32 -5.98 -10.20
N ASN A 67 -18.70 -7.19 -9.74
CA ASN A 67 -19.47 -8.15 -10.54
C ASN A 67 -18.85 -8.39 -11.94
N ASP A 68 -17.53 -8.61 -11.99
CA ASP A 68 -16.73 -8.79 -13.20
C ASP A 68 -16.74 -7.62 -14.19
N LYS A 69 -17.21 -6.43 -13.76
CA LYS A 69 -17.20 -5.21 -14.55
C LYS A 69 -16.34 -4.15 -13.89
N ARG A 70 -15.53 -3.45 -14.70
CA ARG A 70 -14.75 -2.30 -14.24
C ARG A 70 -15.64 -1.07 -14.15
N THR A 71 -15.77 -0.54 -12.94
CA THR A 71 -16.58 0.63 -12.62
C THR A 71 -15.70 1.64 -11.90
N LEU A 72 -15.71 2.89 -12.34
CA LEU A 72 -14.98 3.94 -11.65
C LEU A 72 -15.69 4.21 -10.32
N THR A 73 -14.97 3.98 -9.22
CA THR A 73 -15.52 3.94 -7.87
C THR A 73 -14.91 5.06 -7.04
N HIS A 74 -15.72 5.67 -6.17
CA HIS A 74 -15.22 6.57 -5.15
C HIS A 74 -14.50 5.77 -4.07
N ILE A 75 -13.28 6.20 -3.73
CA ILE A 75 -12.41 5.43 -2.84
C ILE A 75 -12.23 6.14 -1.51
N ARG A 76 -11.91 7.43 -1.55
CA ARG A 76 -11.56 8.21 -0.35
C ARG A 76 -11.64 9.71 -0.61
N ASP A 77 -11.63 10.45 0.50
CA ASP A 77 -11.71 11.90 0.52
C ASP A 77 -10.58 12.53 1.34
N PHE A 78 -10.02 13.59 0.81
CA PHE A 78 -9.08 14.48 1.47
C PHE A 78 -9.80 15.80 1.77
N LYS A 79 -9.94 16.12 3.05
CA LYS A 79 -10.52 17.39 3.50
C LYS A 79 -9.42 18.44 3.51
N LEU A 80 -9.37 19.27 2.47
CA LEU A 80 -8.44 20.39 2.39
C LEU A 80 -9.13 21.68 2.82
N ALA A 81 -8.35 22.72 3.12
CA ALA A 81 -8.91 24.03 3.42
C ALA A 81 -9.52 24.67 2.16
N SER A 82 -10.58 25.45 2.33
CA SER A 82 -11.27 26.17 1.25
C SER A 82 -10.37 27.17 0.49
N GLU A 83 -9.26 27.56 1.10
CA GLU A 83 -8.21 28.42 0.52
C GLU A 83 -7.39 27.72 -0.57
N LEU A 84 -7.72 26.49 -0.97
CA LEU A 84 -7.05 25.75 -2.02
C LEU A 84 -7.09 26.50 -3.35
N LYS A 85 -5.92 26.83 -3.90
CA LYS A 85 -5.80 27.48 -5.21
C LYS A 85 -5.77 26.46 -6.35
N TYR A 86 -4.89 25.46 -6.28
CA TYR A 86 -4.81 24.36 -7.24
C TYR A 86 -4.05 23.16 -6.64
N LEU A 87 -4.18 22.03 -7.31
CA LEU A 87 -3.38 20.83 -7.05
C LEU A 87 -2.28 20.67 -8.10
N LEU A 88 -1.20 20.02 -7.70
CA LEU A 88 -0.15 19.53 -8.61
C LEU A 88 0.07 18.04 -8.28
N PRO A 89 -0.44 17.11 -9.10
CA PRO A 89 -0.16 15.68 -8.94
C PRO A 89 1.33 15.37 -9.08
N ASP A 90 1.78 14.34 -8.35
CA ASP A 90 3.08 13.73 -8.56
C ASP A 90 3.13 13.04 -9.94
N SER A 91 4.33 12.99 -10.55
CA SER A 91 4.52 12.47 -11.91
C SER A 91 4.65 10.95 -11.95
N HIS A 92 5.29 10.36 -10.94
CA HIS A 92 5.59 8.94 -10.79
C HIS A 92 5.04 8.36 -9.49
N ARG A 93 4.92 9.19 -8.44
CA ARG A 93 4.32 8.78 -7.17
C ARG A 93 2.80 8.99 -7.16
N LYS A 94 2.13 8.35 -6.20
CA LYS A 94 0.68 8.44 -5.99
C LYS A 94 0.32 9.60 -5.04
N GLY A 95 1.07 10.69 -5.09
CA GLY A 95 0.86 11.87 -4.26
C GLY A 95 0.39 13.08 -5.04
N PHE A 96 0.08 14.15 -4.30
CA PHE A 96 -0.20 15.45 -4.88
C PHE A 96 0.19 16.57 -3.91
N TYR A 97 0.51 17.73 -4.47
CA TYR A 97 0.72 18.97 -3.74
C TYR A 97 -0.53 19.84 -3.78
N SER A 98 -0.84 20.45 -2.65
CA SER A 98 -1.91 21.43 -2.49
C SER A 98 -1.31 22.80 -2.25
N PHE A 99 -1.60 23.76 -3.13
CA PHE A 99 -1.18 25.15 -2.99
C PHE A 99 -2.33 26.00 -2.49
N TYR A 100 -2.15 26.67 -1.36
CA TYR A 100 -3.18 27.50 -0.71
C TYR A 100 -2.91 28.98 -0.92
N THR A 101 -3.96 29.79 -1.10
CA THR A 101 -3.90 31.24 -1.36
C THR A 101 -3.02 31.99 -0.34
N ASN A 102 -3.05 31.56 0.92
CA ASN A 102 -2.25 32.12 2.02
C ASN A 102 -0.72 31.82 1.95
N GLY A 103 -0.28 31.07 0.93
CA GLY A 103 1.12 30.66 0.70
C GLY A 103 1.52 29.34 1.37
N THR A 104 0.57 28.61 1.94
CA THR A 104 0.79 27.26 2.47
C THR A 104 0.92 26.26 1.33
N LEU A 105 1.86 25.34 1.49
CA LEU A 105 2.09 24.18 0.65
C LEU A 105 1.87 22.94 1.51
N GLN A 106 1.04 22.02 1.02
CA GLN A 106 0.93 20.68 1.58
C GLN A 106 1.24 19.64 0.53
N SER A 107 1.71 18.47 0.97
CA SER A 107 1.85 17.28 0.14
C SER A 107 1.11 16.14 0.81
N HIS A 108 0.29 15.43 0.04
CA HIS A 108 -0.43 14.24 0.49
C HIS A 108 -0.02 13.05 -0.35
N TYR A 109 0.10 11.90 0.29
CA TYR A 109 0.22 10.61 -0.41
C TYR A 109 -1.11 9.87 -0.32
N THR A 110 -1.68 9.51 -1.47
CA THR A 110 -3.08 9.12 -1.53
C THR A 110 -3.36 7.75 -0.92
N THR A 111 -2.49 6.78 -1.20
CA THR A 111 -2.62 5.39 -0.74
C THR A 111 -2.50 5.25 0.77
N SER A 112 -1.60 6.01 1.39
CA SER A 112 -1.31 5.95 2.83
C SER A 112 -2.10 6.98 3.64
N GLU A 113 -2.89 7.81 2.97
CA GLU A 113 -3.64 8.97 3.49
C GLU A 113 -2.77 9.92 4.34
N LYS A 114 -1.47 9.94 4.06
CA LYS A 114 -0.48 10.66 4.85
C LYS A 114 -0.35 12.10 4.37
N LEU A 115 -0.49 13.05 5.28
CA LEU A 115 0.03 14.40 5.10
C LEU A 115 1.56 14.35 5.26
N VAL A 116 2.27 14.42 4.13
CA VAL A 116 3.71 14.27 4.04
C VAL A 116 4.42 15.57 4.39
N LEU A 117 3.92 16.69 3.87
CA LEU A 117 4.50 18.01 4.05
C LEU A 117 3.40 18.99 4.45
N PHE A 118 3.69 19.85 5.42
CA PHE A 118 2.88 21.03 5.72
C PHE A 118 3.84 22.19 5.99
N LYS A 119 3.83 23.22 5.13
CA LYS A 119 4.73 24.36 5.30
C LYS A 119 4.14 25.62 4.70
N ARG A 120 4.23 26.75 5.41
CA ARG A 120 4.02 28.07 4.81
C ARG A 120 5.26 28.49 4.02
N ALA A 121 5.39 27.93 2.82
CA ALA A 121 6.59 28.09 1.99
C ALA A 121 6.61 29.42 1.21
N TYR A 122 5.44 30.05 1.01
CA TYR A 122 5.30 31.27 0.22
C TYR A 122 4.53 32.35 1.00
N LYS A 123 4.63 33.61 0.55
CA LYS A 123 3.79 34.71 1.07
C LYS A 123 2.36 34.61 0.54
N GLN A 124 2.23 34.23 -0.73
CA GLN A 124 0.99 33.95 -1.46
C GLN A 124 1.20 32.72 -2.33
N ALA A 125 0.12 32.02 -2.70
CA ALA A 125 0.24 30.87 -3.60
C ALA A 125 0.90 31.28 -4.94
N PRO A 126 1.91 30.55 -5.43
CA PRO A 126 2.50 30.79 -6.74
C PRO A 126 1.43 30.72 -7.85
N ALA A 127 1.67 31.38 -8.99
CA ALA A 127 0.75 31.34 -10.12
C ALA A 127 0.71 29.95 -10.74
N MET A 128 1.88 29.33 -10.90
CA MET A 128 2.04 27.97 -11.40
C MET A 128 3.20 27.27 -10.68
N ALA A 129 3.14 25.94 -10.66
CA ALA A 129 4.20 25.10 -10.16
C ALA A 129 4.34 23.86 -11.06
N ALA A 130 5.54 23.31 -11.13
CA ALA A 130 5.80 22.03 -11.77
C ALA A 130 6.85 21.26 -10.98
N MET A 131 6.89 19.95 -11.19
CA MET A 131 7.81 19.05 -10.53
C MET A 131 8.84 18.51 -11.53
N SER A 132 10.09 18.33 -11.11
CA SER A 132 11.09 17.61 -11.91
C SER A 132 10.71 16.14 -12.07
N ASN A 133 11.22 15.50 -13.13
CA ASN A 133 10.92 14.10 -13.43
C ASN A 133 11.32 13.11 -12.30
N ASN A 134 12.30 13.45 -11.47
CA ASN A 134 12.71 12.66 -10.31
C ASN A 134 12.03 13.10 -9.00
N GLU A 135 11.09 14.05 -9.08
CA GLU A 135 10.33 14.61 -7.97
C GLU A 135 11.14 15.18 -6.79
N ARG A 136 12.38 15.57 -7.09
CA ARG A 136 13.31 16.18 -6.13
C ARG A 136 13.31 17.70 -6.18
N TYR A 137 12.85 18.30 -7.27
CA TYR A 137 12.87 19.75 -7.44
C TYR A 137 11.50 20.27 -7.83
N LEU A 138 10.97 21.18 -7.02
CA LEU A 138 9.73 21.91 -7.28
C LEU A 138 10.09 23.30 -7.85
N ILE A 139 9.64 23.56 -9.07
CA ILE A 139 9.75 24.89 -9.69
C ILE A 139 8.44 25.65 -9.49
N THR A 140 8.53 26.91 -9.12
CA THR A 140 7.38 27.80 -8.93
C THR A 140 7.59 29.12 -9.64
N TRP A 141 6.50 29.64 -10.20
CA TRP A 141 6.46 30.91 -10.91
C TRP A 141 5.52 31.88 -10.21
N ASN A 142 6.01 33.08 -9.86
CA ASN A 142 5.19 34.16 -9.31
C ASN A 142 5.79 35.53 -9.62
N ASP A 143 4.99 36.44 -10.17
CA ASP A 143 5.35 37.85 -10.45
C ASP A 143 6.74 38.01 -11.09
N ASP A 144 6.95 37.35 -12.24
CA ASP A 144 8.22 37.32 -13.00
C ASP A 144 9.44 36.74 -12.28
N SER A 145 9.23 36.10 -11.12
CA SER A 145 10.27 35.39 -10.38
C SER A 145 10.07 33.87 -10.44
N LEU A 146 11.15 33.17 -10.77
CA LEU A 146 11.22 31.72 -10.79
C LEU A 146 12.01 31.25 -9.58
N LYS A 147 11.44 30.32 -8.81
CA LYS A 147 12.11 29.70 -7.66
C LYS A 147 12.11 28.19 -7.80
N VAL A 148 13.27 27.60 -7.59
CA VAL A 148 13.45 26.15 -7.50
C VAL A 148 13.70 25.80 -6.05
N ALA A 149 12.93 24.86 -5.52
CA ALA A 149 13.10 24.30 -4.18
C ALA A 149 13.45 22.82 -4.29
N GLU A 150 14.40 22.37 -3.47
CA GLU A 150 14.63 20.94 -3.27
C GLU A 150 13.56 20.38 -2.32
N VAL A 151 12.99 19.26 -2.71
CA VAL A 151 11.96 18.52 -1.97
C VAL A 151 12.59 17.20 -1.54
N ASP A 152 12.74 17.03 -0.22
CA ASP A 152 13.07 15.74 0.37
C ASP A 152 11.79 15.07 0.87
N ASN A 153 11.44 13.95 0.24
CA ASN A 153 10.30 13.13 0.59
C ASN A 153 10.65 11.67 0.34
N SER A 154 11.43 11.08 1.25
CA SER A 154 12.03 9.76 1.01
C SER A 154 11.04 8.59 1.06
N TYR A 155 10.02 8.62 1.95
CA TYR A 155 9.08 7.50 2.16
C TYR A 155 7.64 7.96 2.42
N PRO A 156 6.97 8.57 1.43
CA PRO A 156 5.57 9.01 1.57
C PRO A 156 4.56 7.85 1.68
N GLU A 157 4.87 6.69 1.11
CA GLU A 157 4.01 5.50 1.10
C GLU A 157 3.93 4.76 2.44
N VAL A 158 4.86 5.03 3.35
CA VAL A 158 4.89 4.40 4.68
C VAL A 158 4.23 5.29 5.73
N SER A 159 3.16 4.79 6.35
CA SER A 159 2.46 5.37 7.49
C SER A 159 2.05 4.27 8.47
N LEU A 160 1.77 4.62 9.73
CA LEU A 160 1.33 3.62 10.71
C LEU A 160 0.01 2.95 10.28
N SER A 161 -0.88 3.70 9.63
CA SER A 161 -2.11 3.16 9.03
C SER A 161 -1.81 2.21 7.88
N SER A 162 -0.91 2.55 6.96
CA SER A 162 -0.60 1.67 5.81
C SER A 162 0.08 0.35 6.21
N LEU A 163 0.75 0.31 7.36
CA LEU A 163 1.36 -0.90 7.91
C LEU A 163 0.36 -1.85 8.58
N TRP A 164 -0.69 -1.32 9.23
CA TRP A 164 -1.54 -2.10 10.15
C TRP A 164 -3.03 -2.11 9.81
N GLN A 165 -3.48 -1.26 8.88
CA GLN A 165 -4.87 -1.19 8.43
C GLN A 165 -5.00 -1.72 6.99
N LYS A 166 -6.23 -2.05 6.60
CA LYS A 166 -6.54 -2.41 5.22
C LYS A 166 -6.40 -1.17 4.36
N VAL A 167 -5.73 -1.30 3.21
CA VAL A 167 -5.51 -0.21 2.27
C VAL A 167 -6.19 -0.57 0.95
N TRP A 168 -6.88 0.40 0.36
CA TRP A 168 -7.53 0.21 -0.94
C TRP A 168 -6.57 0.59 -2.06
N TYR A 169 -5.91 -0.42 -2.61
CA TYR A 169 -4.95 -0.26 -3.70
C TYR A 169 -5.65 -0.12 -5.06
N GLU A 170 -4.98 0.52 -6.02
CA GLU A 170 -5.54 0.71 -7.36
C GLU A 170 -5.90 -0.64 -8.02
N GLY A 171 -7.12 -0.74 -8.55
CA GLY A 171 -7.61 -1.94 -9.23
C GLY A 171 -8.15 -3.04 -8.31
N TYR A 172 -8.01 -2.91 -6.99
CA TYR A 172 -8.56 -3.89 -6.04
C TYR A 172 -10.07 -3.65 -5.86
N PRO A 173 -10.88 -4.73 -5.71
CA PRO A 173 -12.30 -4.60 -5.49
C PRO A 173 -12.63 -4.00 -4.12
N GLU A 174 -11.80 -4.26 -3.11
CA GLU A 174 -11.99 -3.79 -1.74
C GLU A 174 -10.64 -3.53 -1.03
N PRO A 175 -10.64 -2.87 0.15
CA PRO A 175 -9.44 -2.69 0.95
C PRO A 175 -8.88 -4.02 1.48
N GLU A 176 -7.57 -4.23 1.35
CA GLU A 176 -6.91 -5.49 1.73
C GLU A 176 -5.60 -5.28 2.50
N PHE A 177 -5.15 -6.35 3.18
CA PHE A 177 -3.83 -6.42 3.81
C PHE A 177 -2.86 -7.10 2.83
N VAL A 178 -2.06 -6.31 2.12
CA VAL A 178 -1.14 -6.83 1.11
C VAL A 178 0.30 -6.42 1.41
N TRP A 179 1.20 -7.39 1.36
CA TRP A 179 2.64 -7.15 1.37
C TRP A 179 3.21 -7.42 -0.01
N GLN A 180 3.73 -6.37 -0.65
CA GLN A 180 4.40 -6.42 -1.93
C GLN A 180 5.36 -5.22 -2.02
N SER A 181 6.64 -5.46 -1.73
CA SER A 181 7.67 -4.41 -1.73
C SER A 181 8.23 -4.12 -3.13
N THR A 182 7.95 -4.96 -4.12
CA THR A 182 8.59 -4.89 -5.44
C THR A 182 7.62 -5.29 -6.54
N SER A 183 7.79 -4.67 -7.71
CA SER A 183 7.08 -5.01 -8.95
C SER A 183 8.01 -4.85 -10.15
N ALA A 184 7.59 -5.44 -11.27
CA ALA A 184 8.25 -5.33 -12.57
C ALA A 184 7.80 -4.07 -13.37
N SER A 185 6.97 -3.20 -12.81
CA SER A 185 6.40 -2.03 -13.50
C SER A 185 6.81 -0.71 -12.86
N ASP A 186 7.09 0.32 -13.67
CA ASP A 186 7.44 1.66 -13.17
C ASP A 186 6.26 2.40 -12.49
N ASN A 187 5.01 2.09 -12.87
CA ASN A 187 3.80 2.67 -12.26
C ASN A 187 3.36 1.93 -10.97
N PHE A 188 4.30 1.29 -10.28
CA PHE A 188 3.99 0.42 -9.15
C PHE A 188 3.62 1.19 -7.88
N GLU A 189 2.52 0.77 -7.27
CA GLU A 189 2.11 1.17 -5.94
C GLU A 189 2.58 0.12 -4.92
N ALA A 190 3.60 0.50 -4.12
CA ALA A 190 4.19 -0.37 -3.12
C ALA A 190 3.23 -0.64 -1.96
N LYS A 191 3.20 -1.90 -1.49
CA LYS A 191 2.26 -2.39 -0.48
C LYS A 191 3.03 -2.91 0.72
N PHE A 192 2.86 -2.28 1.87
CA PHE A 192 3.70 -2.52 3.04
C PHE A 192 2.93 -3.04 4.25
N SER A 193 1.78 -3.69 4.05
CA SER A 193 1.02 -4.23 5.18
C SER A 193 1.83 -5.28 5.94
N LEU A 194 2.07 -5.04 7.23
CA LEU A 194 2.78 -5.97 8.11
C LEU A 194 1.86 -7.05 8.68
N VAL A 195 0.55 -6.87 8.57
CA VAL A 195 -0.46 -7.78 9.13
C VAL A 195 -0.28 -9.22 8.63
N PRO A 196 -0.16 -9.50 7.32
CA PRO A 196 -0.01 -10.88 6.83
C PRO A 196 1.30 -11.53 7.32
N ILE A 197 2.39 -10.75 7.42
CA ILE A 197 3.69 -11.23 7.88
C ILE A 197 3.64 -11.56 9.37
N ALA A 198 3.09 -10.65 10.18
CA ALA A 198 2.97 -10.84 11.62
C ALA A 198 2.07 -12.02 11.94
N PHE A 199 0.88 -12.09 11.34
CA PHE A 199 -0.04 -13.21 11.52
C PHE A 199 0.53 -14.53 11.00
N GLY A 200 1.19 -14.53 9.85
CA GLY A 200 1.86 -15.71 9.31
C GLY A 200 2.93 -16.24 10.27
N THR A 201 3.75 -15.34 10.82
CA THR A 201 4.80 -15.66 11.79
C THR A 201 4.23 -16.21 13.10
N ILE A 202 3.22 -15.53 13.66
CA ILE A 202 2.57 -15.95 14.90
C ILE A 202 1.88 -17.30 14.71
N LYS A 203 1.16 -17.49 13.61
CA LYS A 203 0.48 -18.75 13.28
C LYS A 203 1.49 -19.89 13.18
N ALA A 204 2.58 -19.71 12.44
CA ALA A 204 3.62 -20.70 12.31
C ALA A 204 4.28 -21.03 13.65
N ALA A 205 4.65 -20.02 14.43
CA ALA A 205 5.25 -20.19 15.76
C ALA A 205 4.30 -20.93 16.72
N MET A 206 3.01 -20.59 16.72
CA MET A 206 2.00 -21.24 17.55
C MET A 206 1.90 -22.74 17.25
N PHE A 207 1.76 -23.13 15.98
CA PHE A 207 1.69 -24.55 15.61
C PHE A 207 3.01 -25.27 15.89
N ALA A 208 4.16 -24.63 15.62
CA ALA A 208 5.46 -25.22 15.94
C ALA A 208 5.61 -25.47 17.44
N MET A 209 5.24 -24.50 18.29
CA MET A 209 5.30 -24.63 19.75
C MET A 209 4.34 -25.69 20.28
N LEU A 210 3.15 -25.84 19.68
CA LEU A 210 2.15 -26.82 20.11
C LEU A 210 2.70 -28.26 20.10
N PHE A 211 3.56 -28.60 19.13
CA PHE A 211 4.23 -29.90 19.07
C PHE A 211 5.58 -29.89 19.80
N SER A 212 6.37 -28.83 19.61
CA SER A 212 7.75 -28.78 20.12
C SER A 212 7.80 -28.72 21.64
N VAL A 213 6.91 -27.94 22.28
CA VAL A 213 6.94 -27.75 23.74
C VAL A 213 6.61 -29.03 24.49
N PRO A 214 5.51 -29.77 24.20
CA PRO A 214 5.24 -31.03 24.87
C PRO A 214 6.36 -32.06 24.68
N LEU A 215 6.88 -32.22 23.45
CA LEU A 215 7.97 -33.15 23.17
C LEU A 215 9.24 -32.76 23.93
N ALA A 216 9.60 -31.47 23.94
CA ALA A 216 10.78 -30.97 24.64
C ALA A 216 10.67 -31.18 26.16
N VAL A 217 9.52 -30.85 26.76
CA VAL A 217 9.30 -31.02 28.20
C VAL A 217 9.31 -32.49 28.60
N LEU A 218 8.59 -33.35 27.87
CA LEU A 218 8.58 -34.79 28.14
C LEU A 218 9.97 -35.41 27.94
N GLY A 219 10.69 -35.01 26.90
CA GLY A 219 12.06 -35.44 26.63
C GLY A 219 13.03 -35.00 27.74
N ALA A 220 12.88 -33.77 28.24
CA ALA A 220 13.65 -33.26 29.36
C ALA A 220 13.39 -34.06 30.65
N ILE A 221 12.12 -34.32 30.98
CA ILE A 221 11.73 -35.13 32.14
C ILE A 221 12.32 -36.54 32.03
N TYR A 222 12.19 -37.20 30.88
CA TYR A 222 12.73 -38.53 30.65
C TYR A 222 14.26 -38.58 30.84
N THR A 223 14.96 -37.59 30.26
CA THR A 223 16.42 -37.49 30.33
C THR A 223 16.93 -37.16 31.73
N ALA A 224 16.13 -36.45 32.54
CA ALA A 224 16.48 -36.09 33.91
C ALA A 224 16.22 -37.21 34.91
N TYR A 225 15.09 -37.92 34.81
CA TYR A 225 14.63 -38.84 35.86
C TYR A 225 14.69 -40.33 35.50
N PHE A 226 14.57 -40.67 34.21
CA PHE A 226 14.34 -42.07 33.80
C PHE A 226 15.47 -42.65 32.93
N MET A 227 16.33 -41.81 32.36
CA MET A 227 17.36 -42.24 31.41
C MET A 227 18.58 -42.87 32.09
N SER A 228 19.01 -44.04 31.60
CA SER A 228 20.20 -44.72 32.12
C SER A 228 21.51 -43.97 31.82
N PRO A 229 22.56 -44.11 32.65
CA PRO A 229 23.83 -43.38 32.48
C PRO A 229 24.56 -43.65 31.16
N ARG A 230 24.35 -44.83 30.55
CA ARG A 230 24.94 -45.17 29.25
C ARG A 230 24.25 -44.41 28.12
N MET A 231 22.92 -44.37 28.11
CA MET A 231 22.16 -43.65 27.09
C MET A 231 22.38 -42.13 27.16
N ARG A 232 22.47 -41.59 28.39
CA ARG A 232 22.71 -40.16 28.61
C ARG A 232 24.03 -39.66 28.00
N ARG A 233 25.07 -40.52 27.98
CA ARG A 233 26.37 -40.19 27.37
C ARG A 233 26.31 -39.98 25.86
N VAL A 234 25.27 -40.46 25.19
CA VAL A 234 25.08 -40.28 23.73
C VAL A 234 24.04 -39.20 23.47
N VAL A 235 22.89 -39.27 24.14
CA VAL A 235 21.75 -38.36 23.87
C VAL A 235 22.09 -36.92 24.22
N LYS A 236 22.68 -36.66 25.40
CA LYS A 236 22.94 -35.30 25.86
C LYS A 236 23.90 -34.53 24.92
N PRO A 237 25.07 -35.08 24.54
CA PRO A 237 25.93 -34.43 23.56
C PRO A 237 25.27 -34.24 22.19
N SER A 238 24.38 -35.16 21.77
CA SER A 238 23.66 -35.03 20.50
C SER A 238 22.70 -33.84 20.51
N ILE A 239 21.96 -33.64 21.61
CA ILE A 239 21.06 -32.48 21.78
C ILE A 239 21.87 -31.18 21.80
N GLU A 240 22.96 -31.14 22.58
CA GLU A 240 23.86 -29.97 22.65
C GLU A 240 24.46 -29.64 21.26
N LEU A 241 24.81 -30.66 20.47
CA LEU A 241 25.27 -30.48 19.11
C LEU A 241 24.16 -29.96 18.18
N MET A 242 22.92 -30.44 18.32
CA MET A 242 21.78 -29.95 17.55
C MET A 242 21.44 -28.49 17.86
N GLU A 243 21.62 -28.06 19.12
CA GLU A 243 21.46 -26.65 19.52
C GLU A 243 22.55 -25.75 18.89
N ALA A 244 23.75 -26.27 18.70
CA ALA A 244 24.87 -25.55 18.08
C ALA A 244 24.75 -25.42 16.55
N LEU A 245 23.81 -26.12 15.90
CA LEU A 245 23.61 -26.02 14.45
C LEU A 245 22.94 -24.69 14.08
N PRO A 246 23.34 -24.04 12.97
CA PRO A 246 22.71 -22.80 12.52
C PRO A 246 21.22 -23.00 12.19
N THR A 247 20.35 -22.34 12.95
CA THR A 247 18.89 -22.47 12.83
C THR A 247 18.38 -22.15 11.43
N VAL A 248 19.01 -21.20 10.72
CA VAL A 248 18.69 -20.84 9.33
C VAL A 248 18.88 -22.03 8.38
N ILE A 249 19.95 -22.81 8.55
CA ILE A 249 20.23 -23.97 7.69
C ILE A 249 19.20 -25.07 7.94
N ILE A 250 18.86 -25.33 9.20
CA ILE A 250 17.83 -26.31 9.57
C ILE A 250 16.48 -25.89 9.00
N GLY A 251 16.09 -24.63 9.15
CA GLY A 251 14.84 -24.10 8.60
C GLY A 251 14.78 -24.17 7.08
N PHE A 252 15.88 -23.87 6.40
CA PHE A 252 15.98 -23.98 4.94
C PHE A 252 15.83 -25.43 4.46
N LEU A 253 16.56 -26.38 5.06
CA LEU A 253 16.42 -27.81 4.73
C LEU A 253 15.02 -28.34 5.06
N ALA A 254 14.45 -27.89 6.19
CA ALA A 254 13.09 -28.24 6.58
C ALA A 254 12.06 -27.74 5.55
N GLY A 255 12.20 -26.51 5.05
CA GLY A 255 11.28 -25.96 4.06
C GLY A 255 11.46 -26.53 2.65
N LEU A 256 12.70 -26.70 2.18
CA LEU A 256 12.96 -27.07 0.79
C LEU A 256 12.89 -28.58 0.54
N TRP A 257 13.30 -29.41 1.50
CA TRP A 257 13.36 -30.87 1.34
C TRP A 257 12.32 -31.62 2.18
N PHE A 258 12.18 -31.26 3.46
CA PHE A 258 11.29 -32.01 4.36
C PHE A 258 9.81 -31.66 4.16
N ALA A 259 9.48 -30.38 3.99
CA ALA A 259 8.10 -29.93 3.87
C ALA A 259 7.35 -30.58 2.67
N PRO A 260 7.94 -30.72 1.47
CA PRO A 260 7.30 -31.45 0.37
C PRO A 260 7.00 -32.91 0.69
N ILE A 261 7.95 -33.63 1.32
CA ILE A 261 7.77 -35.04 1.72
C ILE A 261 6.60 -35.16 2.70
N VAL A 262 6.52 -34.25 3.66
CA VAL A 262 5.42 -34.21 4.62
C VAL A 262 4.11 -33.89 3.92
N GLU A 263 4.06 -32.86 3.07
CA GLU A 263 2.85 -32.45 2.32
C GLU A 263 2.24 -33.62 1.53
N ASP A 264 3.08 -34.39 0.83
CA ASP A 264 2.65 -35.57 0.05
C ASP A 264 2.02 -36.67 0.91
N HIS A 265 2.45 -36.82 2.17
CA HIS A 265 2.03 -37.92 3.05
C HIS A 265 1.07 -37.49 4.17
N LEU A 266 0.90 -36.18 4.40
CA LEU A 266 0.15 -35.64 5.54
C LEU A 266 -1.31 -36.07 5.50
N ILE A 267 -1.95 -36.02 4.32
CA ILE A 267 -3.35 -36.41 4.14
C ILE A 267 -3.57 -37.88 4.52
N THR A 268 -2.65 -38.75 4.14
CA THR A 268 -2.71 -40.19 4.43
C THR A 268 -2.61 -40.47 5.93
N VAL A 269 -1.80 -39.71 6.67
CA VAL A 269 -1.60 -39.88 8.12
C VAL A 269 -2.73 -39.27 8.95
N VAL A 270 -3.38 -38.20 8.47
CA VAL A 270 -4.46 -37.52 9.22
C VAL A 270 -5.83 -38.15 8.97
N VAL A 271 -6.04 -38.79 7.82
CA VAL A 271 -7.33 -39.40 7.44
C VAL A 271 -7.43 -40.89 7.81
N MET A 272 -6.31 -41.56 8.13
CA MET A 272 -6.30 -42.89 8.75
C MET A 272 -6.43 -42.81 10.28
#